data_AF-A0A8S9FUQ2-F1
#
_entry.id   AF-A0A8S9FUQ2-F1
#
_cell.length_a   1.000
_cell.length_b   1.000
_cell.length_c   1.000
_cell.angle_alpha   90.00
_cell.angle_beta   90.00
_cell.angle_gamma   90.00
#
_symmetry.space_group_name_H-M   'P 1'
#
loop_
_entity.id
_entity.type
_entity.pdbx_description
1 polymer ?
#
loop_
_entity_poly.entity_id
_entity_poly.type
_entity_poly.pdbx_seq_one_letter_code
_entity_poly.pdbx_strand_id
1 'polypeptide(L)' 'MWSIKQHDLAIKERLSKMKLLDSLIAKQEPLADYEEALKKKLIIEMDAFGGE' A
#
# COMPACT_ATOMS: atom_id res chain seq x y z
N MET A 1 -11.78 17.82 -16.69
CA MET A 1 -10.89 16.69 -17.05
C MET A 1 -9.64 16.54 -16.17
N TRP A 2 -9.29 17.50 -15.31
CA TRP A 2 -8.13 17.37 -14.39
C TRP A 2 -8.42 16.47 -13.18
N SER A 3 -9.62 16.53 -12.61
CA SER A 3 -10.00 15.74 -11.43
C SER A 3 -9.90 14.23 -11.66
N ILE A 4 -10.22 13.74 -12.87
CA ILE A 4 -10.09 12.32 -13.22
C ILE A 4 -8.63 11.89 -13.19
N LYS A 5 -7.71 12.75 -13.66
CA LYS A 5 -6.28 12.44 -13.68
C LYS A 5 -5.66 12.45 -12.28
N GLN A 6 -6.16 13.29 -11.37
CA GLN A 6 -5.75 13.29 -9.95
C GLN A 6 -6.27 12.06 -9.23
N HIS A 7 -7.52 11.67 -9.50
CA HIS A 7 -8.09 10.46 -8.94
C HIS A 7 -7.37 9.21 -9.45
N ASP A 8 -7.03 9.15 -10.75
CA ASP A 8 -6.22 8.06 -11.32
C ASP A 8 -4.83 7.99 -10.69
N LEU A 9 -4.19 9.14 -10.41
CA LEU A 9 -2.89 9.21 -9.76
C LEU A 9 -2.95 8.70 -8.32
N ALA A 10 -3.95 9.14 -7.55
CA ALA A 10 -4.19 8.66 -6.19
C ALA A 10 -4.50 7.15 -6.15
N ILE A 11 -5.31 6.67 -7.09
CA ILE A 11 -5.57 5.23 -7.24
C ILE A 11 -4.28 4.50 -7.64
N LYS A 12 -3.46 5.02 -8.55
CA LYS A 12 -2.19 4.39 -8.95
C LYS A 12 -1.18 4.31 -7.81
N GLU A 13 -1.08 5.36 -7.00
CA GLU A 13 -0.26 5.32 -5.78
C GLU A 13 -0.80 4.28 -4.79
N ARG A 14 -2.13 4.23 -4.58
CA ARG A 14 -2.78 3.19 -3.78
C ARG A 14 -2.46 1.81 -4.31
N LEU A 15 -2.61 1.59 -5.61
CA LEU A 15 -2.41 0.29 -6.26
C LEU A 15 -0.95 -0.15 -6.21
N SER A 16 -0.01 0.80 -6.31
CA SER A 16 1.42 0.52 -6.22
C SER A 16 1.82 0.13 -4.79
N LYS A 17 1.34 0.88 -3.78
CA LYS A 17 1.52 0.53 -2.36
C LYS A 17 0.85 -0.80 -2.02
N MET A 18 -0.35 -1.05 -2.53
CA MET A 18 -1.09 -2.29 -2.33
C MET A 18 -0.40 -3.49 -2.98
N LYS A 19 0.14 -3.34 -4.20
CA LYS A 19 0.93 -4.39 -4.85
C LYS A 19 2.24 -4.68 -4.11
N LEU A 20 2.91 -3.66 -3.58
CA LEU A 20 4.12 -3.84 -2.78
C LEU A 20 3.78 -4.63 -1.51
N LEU A 21 2.70 -4.25 -0.84
CA LEU A 21 2.15 -4.99 0.29
C LEU A 21 1.83 -6.42 -0.07
N ASP A 22 1.02 -6.64 -1.09
CA ASP A 22 0.60 -7.97 -1.56
C ASP A 22 1.82 -8.84 -1.87
N SER A 23 2.87 -8.28 -2.49
CA SER A 23 4.13 -8.99 -2.74
C SER A 23 4.92 -9.29 -1.46
N LEU A 24 4.89 -8.41 -0.45
CA LEU A 24 5.44 -8.67 0.89
C LEU A 24 4.58 -9.70 1.65
N ILE A 25 3.26 -9.72 1.45
CA ILE A 25 2.35 -10.70 2.07
C ILE A 25 2.52 -12.07 1.43
N ALA A 26 2.66 -12.10 0.11
CA ALA A 26 2.79 -13.29 -0.71
C ALA A 26 4.17 -13.95 -0.57
N LYS A 27 5.19 -13.20 -0.16
CA LYS A 27 6.44 -13.77 0.33
C LYS A 27 6.16 -14.56 1.60
N GLN A 28 6.03 -15.88 1.42
CA GLN A 28 5.79 -16.88 2.48
C GLN A 28 7.07 -17.21 3.28
N GLU A 29 8.19 -16.56 2.96
CA GLU A 29 9.39 -16.62 3.81
C GLU A 29 9.14 -15.93 5.15
N PRO A 30 9.87 -16.29 6.22
CA PRO A 30 9.86 -15.52 7.46
C PRO A 30 10.34 -14.10 7.12
N LEU A 31 9.37 -13.22 6.90
CA LEU A 31 9.57 -11.79 6.79
C LEU A 31 10.37 -11.40 8.01
N ALA A 32 11.55 -10.81 7.80
CA ALA A 32 12.33 -10.33 8.91
C ALA A 32 11.50 -9.34 9.75
N ASP A 33 11.81 -9.17 11.04
CA ASP A 33 11.10 -8.22 11.91
C ASP A 33 10.89 -6.83 11.26
N TYR A 34 11.85 -6.39 10.45
CA TYR A 34 11.75 -5.14 9.70
C TYR A 34 10.71 -5.19 8.57
N GLU A 35 10.58 -6.32 7.85
CA GLU A 35 9.58 -6.52 6.79
C GLU A 35 8.18 -6.67 7.37
N GLU A 36 8.02 -7.38 8.50
CA GLU A 36 6.74 -7.45 9.22
C GLU A 36 6.29 -6.07 9.70
N ALA A 37 7.20 -5.29 10.29
CA ALA A 37 6.93 -3.92 10.70
C ALA A 37 6.58 -3.02 9.51
N LEU A 38 7.31 -3.14 8.39
CA LEU A 38 7.02 -2.41 7.15
C LEU A 38 5.65 -2.77 6.58
N LYS A 39 5.33 -4.05 6.51
CA LYS A 39 4.03 -4.57 6.04
C LYS A 39 2.89 -4.04 6.90
N LYS A 40 3.01 -4.11 8.24
CA LYS A 40 2.03 -3.51 9.15
C LYS A 40 1.87 -2.01 8.92
N LYS A 41 3.00 -1.29 8.81
CA LYS A 41 3.00 0.17 8.64
C LYS A 41 2.38 0.59 7.30
N LEU A 42 2.68 -0.13 6.23
CA LEU A 42 2.08 0.07 4.91
C LEU A 42 0.57 -0.19 4.92
N ILE A 43 0.08 -1.23 5.62
CA ILE A 43 -1.37 -1.51 5.75
C ILE A 43 -2.05 -0.36 6.49
N ILE A 44 -1.46 0.11 7.59
CA ILE A 44 -1.97 1.23 8.39
C ILE A 44 -1.99 2.52 7.56
N GLU A 45 -0.93 2.80 6.79
CA GLU A 45 -0.88 3.97 5.90
C GLU A 45 -1.98 3.93 4.83
N MET A 46 -2.30 2.74 4.31
CA MET A 46 -3.36 2.56 3.34
C MET A 46 -4.77 2.72 3.93
N ASP A 47 -4.98 2.23 5.16
CA ASP A 47 -6.24 2.34 5.89
C ASP A 47 -6.50 3.80 6.33
N ALA A 48 -5.47 4.47 6.87
CA ALA A 48 -5.55 5.85 7.31
C ALA A 48 -5.82 6.84 6.17
N PHE A 49 -5.36 6.55 4.95
CA PHE A 49 -5.58 7.41 3.79
C PHE A 49 -7.00 7.29 3.19
N GLY A 50 -7.80 6.32 3.64
CA GLY A 50 -9.18 6.12 3.20
C GLY A 50 -10.23 6.86 4.04
N GLY A 51 -9.81 7.54 5.10
CA GLY A 51 -10.68 8.19 6.09
C GLY A 51 -10.73 9.71 5.97
N GLU A 52 -11.02 10.26 4.79
CA GLU A 52 -11.44 11.67 4.60
C GLU A 52 -12.49 11.78 3.50
#